data_AF-A0A960WS11-F1
#
_entry.id   AF-A0A960WS11-F1
#
_cell.length_a   1.000
_cell.length_b   1.000
_cell.length_c   1.000
_cell.angle_alpha   90.00
_cell.angle_beta   90.00
_cell.angle_gamma   90.00
#
_symmetry.space_group_name_H-M   'P 1'
#
loop_
_entity.id
_entity.type
_entity.pdbx_description
1 polymer ?
#
loop_
_entity_poly.entity_id
_entity_poly.type
_entity_poly.pdbx_seq_one_letter_code
_entity_poly.pdbx_strand_id
1 'polypeptide(L)'
;MPCLRAQTPGPVATLTQQYEEARKRAMAPGEEQGKKIGEAYLTQLTVLEREYSAKGALDPVLELQKEREVFEKTGETGGGSLDALRVIREKLQRDLAANEAMIARAVAGLDDVYRTRLGQIQVELTKAGNIEEAKAAKAILDGLAADSTPTLAAPSSGTKRAPWSAPPPSDASVLEGGLFLEPVTLPQGTHRLRNKISIGVRKPTPRFNDIYLLEGTKISCAEGGEIFLTLGKGNAFGVVFESAYVTGGLDADWRFINCAFDDTRFAKGDGWAAKHQASMWAFENCSVRGSFFPTWNTQDVGYNVESTTFKDVKFPDLEYRAEADTLAQTATLLMKSCRFQSCELPLSVLITTENCVFEQCTFRDDASPIPITSSLSVKVYSSGGANRLQAPYPQLKLEIRDLKEFRGQAGAMDR
;
A
#
# COMPACT_ATOMS: atom_id res chain seq x y z
N MET A 1 8.95 42.49 40.91
CA MET A 1 8.18 42.09 39.71
C MET A 1 8.20 40.56 39.64
N PRO A 2 7.06 39.87 39.82
CA PRO A 2 7.02 38.42 39.68
C PRO A 2 7.12 38.05 38.19
N CYS A 3 8.14 37.28 37.82
CA CYS A 3 8.26 36.69 36.49
C CYS A 3 7.12 35.69 36.29
N LEU A 4 6.17 36.02 35.42
CA LEU A 4 5.17 35.09 34.90
C LEU A 4 5.91 33.95 34.18
N ARG A 5 6.09 32.81 34.86
CA ARG A 5 6.52 31.58 34.19
C ARG A 5 5.41 31.17 33.24
N ALA A 6 5.70 31.13 31.94
CA ALA A 6 4.80 30.54 30.96
C ALA A 6 4.47 29.11 31.39
N GLN A 7 3.19 28.82 31.61
CA GLN A 7 2.76 27.45 31.84
C GLN A 7 3.07 26.65 30.58
N THR A 8 3.88 25.61 30.73
CA THR A 8 4.12 24.64 29.66
C THR A 8 2.79 24.00 29.26
N PRO A 9 2.48 23.87 27.96
CA PRO A 9 1.24 23.22 27.53
C PRO A 9 1.16 21.81 28.12
N GLY A 10 -0.04 21.44 28.58
CA GLY A 10 -0.30 20.10 29.11
C GLY A 10 -0.22 19.02 28.02
N PRO A 11 -0.03 17.73 28.40
CA PRO A 11 0.04 16.60 27.48
C PRO A 11 -1.06 16.56 26.40
N VAL A 12 -2.30 16.92 26.74
CA VAL A 12 -3.41 16.91 25.76
C VAL A 12 -3.18 17.99 24.70
N ALA A 13 -2.87 19.22 25.10
CA ALA A 13 -2.63 20.33 24.18
C ALA A 13 -1.43 20.06 23.26
N THR A 14 -0.36 19.47 23.79
CA THR A 14 0.80 19.05 22.98
C THR A 14 0.42 17.99 21.96
N LEU A 15 -0.36 16.97 22.33
CA LEU A 15 -0.78 15.92 21.40
C LEU A 15 -1.70 16.48 20.30
N THR A 16 -2.65 17.37 20.65
CA THR A 16 -3.54 18.01 19.68
C THR A 16 -2.73 18.79 18.63
N GLN A 17 -1.77 19.59 19.07
CA GLN A 17 -0.90 20.35 18.16
C GLN A 17 -0.11 19.41 17.23
N GLN A 18 0.47 18.33 17.78
CA GLN A 18 1.19 17.34 16.98
C GLN A 18 0.30 16.67 15.93
N TYR A 19 -0.94 16.35 16.30
CA TYR A 19 -1.92 15.77 15.38
C TYR A 19 -2.31 16.76 14.26
N GLU A 20 -2.55 18.04 14.57
CA GLU A 20 -2.86 19.05 13.55
C GLU A 20 -1.70 19.24 12.56
N GLU A 21 -0.46 19.29 13.07
CA GLU A 21 0.74 19.37 12.23
C GLU A 21 0.93 18.11 11.38
N ALA A 22 0.63 16.93 11.92
CA ALA A 22 0.69 15.66 11.20
C ALA A 22 -0.39 15.59 10.11
N ARG A 23 -1.61 16.02 10.42
CA ARG A 23 -2.74 16.10 9.49
C ARG A 23 -2.44 17.04 8.33
N LYS A 24 -1.90 18.23 8.61
CA LYS A 24 -1.45 19.17 7.57
C LYS A 24 -0.38 18.54 6.67
N ARG A 25 0.59 17.84 7.26
CA ARG A 25 1.63 17.12 6.50
C ARG A 25 1.07 15.98 5.66
N ALA A 26 0.07 15.25 6.15
CA ALA A 26 -0.58 14.17 5.42
C ALA A 26 -1.45 14.66 4.25
N MET A 27 -2.04 15.85 4.35
CA MET A 27 -2.84 16.46 3.28
C MET A 27 -1.98 17.07 2.16
N ALA A 28 -0.78 17.59 2.49
CA ALA A 28 0.06 18.32 1.54
C ALA A 28 0.38 17.55 0.23
N PRO A 29 0.69 16.23 0.24
CA PRO A 29 0.88 15.47 -1.00
C PRO A 29 -0.37 15.44 -1.89
N GLY A 30 -1.55 15.34 -1.29
CA GLY A 30 -2.81 15.34 -2.03
C GLY A 30 -3.19 16.72 -2.57
N GLU A 31 -2.90 17.79 -1.85
CA GLU A 31 -3.05 19.16 -2.36
C GLU A 31 -2.14 19.42 -3.58
N GLU A 32 -0.88 18.99 -3.49
CA GLU A 32 0.08 19.09 -4.58
C GLU A 32 -0.33 18.25 -5.79
N GLN A 33 -0.82 17.02 -5.55
CA GLN A 33 -1.36 16.18 -6.61
C GLN A 33 -2.62 16.78 -7.25
N GLY A 34 -3.49 17.41 -6.46
CA GLY A 34 -4.66 18.12 -6.95
C GLY A 34 -4.30 19.25 -7.93
N LYS A 35 -3.25 20.02 -7.62
CA LYS A 35 -2.72 21.04 -8.55
C LYS A 35 -2.23 20.42 -9.86
N LYS A 36 -1.46 19.34 -9.79
CA LYS A 36 -0.96 18.63 -10.98
C LYS A 36 -2.09 18.08 -11.85
N ILE A 37 -3.15 17.57 -11.23
CA ILE A 37 -4.36 17.13 -11.95
C ILE A 37 -5.00 18.31 -12.70
N GLY A 38 -5.13 19.47 -12.04
CA GLY A 38 -5.64 20.69 -12.67
C GLY A 38 -4.76 21.20 -13.83
N GLU A 39 -3.44 21.23 -13.66
CA GLU A 39 -2.49 21.60 -14.72
C GLU A 39 -2.56 20.65 -15.92
N ALA A 40 -2.69 19.35 -15.66
CA ALA A 40 -2.85 18.34 -16.70
C ALA A 40 -4.17 18.50 -17.47
N TYR A 41 -5.23 18.95 -16.80
CA TYR A 41 -6.51 19.28 -17.43
C TYR A 41 -6.40 20.51 -18.33
N LEU A 42 -5.80 21.60 -17.85
CA LEU A 42 -5.53 22.82 -18.64
C LEU A 42 -4.66 22.55 -19.87
N THR A 43 -3.68 21.66 -19.73
CA THR A 43 -2.82 21.22 -20.83
C THR A 43 -3.64 20.50 -21.91
N GLN A 44 -4.54 19.59 -21.52
CA GLN A 44 -5.42 18.89 -22.46
C GLN A 44 -6.38 19.85 -23.17
N LEU A 45 -6.94 20.84 -22.48
CA LEU A 45 -7.77 21.89 -23.10
C LEU A 45 -6.98 22.65 -24.18
N THR A 46 -5.73 23.01 -23.90
CA THR A 46 -4.86 23.73 -24.84
C THR A 46 -4.52 22.89 -26.08
N VAL A 47 -4.32 21.58 -25.90
CA VAL A 47 -4.10 20.65 -27.02
C VAL A 47 -5.33 20.58 -27.91
N LEU A 48 -6.52 20.38 -27.33
CA LEU A 48 -7.78 20.36 -28.09
C LEU A 48 -8.04 21.69 -28.81
N GLU A 49 -7.76 22.83 -28.18
CA GLU A 49 -7.94 24.14 -28.79
C GLU A 49 -7.07 24.28 -30.05
N ARG A 50 -5.81 23.84 -29.99
CA ARG A 50 -4.90 23.82 -31.15
C ARG A 50 -5.41 22.89 -32.25
N GLU A 51 -5.94 21.72 -31.90
CA GLU A 51 -6.49 20.77 -32.88
C GLU A 51 -7.71 21.33 -33.61
N TYR A 52 -8.66 21.95 -32.90
CA TYR A 52 -9.84 22.56 -33.52
C TYR A 52 -9.50 23.83 -34.31
N SER A 53 -8.54 24.63 -33.83
CA SER A 53 -8.02 25.79 -34.54
C SER A 53 -7.37 25.39 -35.87
N ALA A 54 -6.55 24.33 -35.90
CA ALA A 54 -5.97 23.80 -37.12
C ALA A 54 -7.00 23.30 -38.15
N LYS A 55 -8.20 22.93 -37.67
CA LYS A 55 -9.34 22.52 -38.52
C LYS A 55 -10.23 23.69 -38.95
N GLY A 56 -9.96 24.92 -38.48
CA GLY A 56 -10.81 26.09 -38.75
C GLY A 56 -12.17 26.04 -38.05
N ALA A 57 -12.32 25.26 -36.98
CA ALA A 57 -13.58 25.11 -36.26
C ALA A 57 -13.69 26.14 -35.11
N LEU A 58 -14.32 27.29 -35.39
CA LEU A 58 -14.38 28.42 -34.45
C LEU A 58 -15.21 28.13 -33.20
N ASP A 59 -16.42 27.56 -33.32
CA ASP A 59 -17.32 27.36 -32.17
C ASP A 59 -16.71 26.43 -31.11
N PRO A 60 -16.10 25.28 -31.45
CA PRO A 60 -15.39 24.45 -30.47
C PRO A 60 -14.23 25.18 -29.78
N VAL A 61 -13.50 26.03 -30.49
CA VAL A 61 -12.41 26.85 -29.92
C VAL A 61 -12.96 27.81 -28.88
N LEU A 62 -14.06 28.50 -29.17
CA LEU A 62 -14.70 29.42 -28.21
C LEU A 62 -15.24 28.68 -26.97
N GLU A 63 -15.82 27.49 -27.13
CA GLU A 63 -16.24 26.66 -26.00
C GLU A 63 -15.06 26.23 -25.12
N LEU A 64 -13.93 25.81 -25.72
CA LEU A 64 -12.72 25.42 -25.01
C LEU A 64 -12.08 26.59 -24.26
N GLN A 65 -12.08 27.79 -24.84
CA GLN A 65 -11.60 29.01 -24.19
C GLN A 65 -12.45 29.37 -22.98
N LYS A 66 -13.78 29.28 -23.10
CA LYS A 66 -14.70 29.51 -22.00
C LYS A 66 -14.53 28.48 -20.88
N GLU A 67 -14.36 27.20 -21.23
CA GLU A 67 -14.08 26.14 -20.26
C GLU A 67 -12.80 26.43 -19.46
N ARG A 68 -11.72 26.78 -20.17
CA ARG A 68 -10.45 27.14 -19.54
C ARG A 68 -10.61 28.32 -18.58
N GLU A 69 -11.28 29.39 -19.03
CA GLU A 69 -11.50 30.59 -18.21
C GLU A 69 -12.30 30.28 -16.93
N VAL A 70 -13.33 29.44 -17.03
CA VAL A 70 -14.12 29.01 -15.87
C VAL A 70 -13.24 28.19 -14.91
N PHE A 71 -12.48 27.22 -15.42
CA PHE A 71 -11.64 26.37 -14.60
C PHE A 71 -10.51 27.14 -13.92
N GLU A 72 -9.84 28.06 -14.60
CA GLU A 72 -8.81 28.93 -14.01
C GLU A 72 -9.36 29.82 -12.90
N LYS A 73 -10.61 30.28 -13.02
CA LYS A 73 -11.25 31.15 -12.02
C LYS A 73 -11.80 30.40 -10.82
N THR A 74 -12.35 29.21 -11.02
CA THR A 74 -13.18 28.52 -10.03
C THR A 74 -12.63 27.18 -9.57
N GLY A 75 -11.75 26.55 -10.37
CA GLY A 75 -11.37 25.15 -10.22
C GLY A 75 -12.47 24.16 -10.66
N GLU A 76 -13.61 24.66 -11.17
CA GLU A 76 -14.74 23.84 -11.61
C GLU A 76 -14.81 23.78 -13.15
N THR A 77 -15.42 22.71 -13.66
CA THR A 77 -15.67 22.55 -15.10
C THR A 77 -16.87 23.37 -15.54
N GLY A 78 -16.83 23.95 -16.74
CA GLY A 78 -17.96 24.68 -17.32
C GLY A 78 -19.06 23.77 -17.87
N GLY A 79 -20.08 24.39 -18.48
CA GLY A 79 -21.27 23.71 -19.02
C GLY A 79 -21.26 23.51 -20.55
N GLY A 80 -20.10 23.63 -21.22
CA GLY A 80 -19.98 23.43 -22.67
C GLY A 80 -20.45 22.04 -23.14
N SER A 81 -20.95 21.96 -24.38
CA SER A 81 -21.62 20.76 -24.91
C SER A 81 -20.74 19.89 -25.81
N LEU A 82 -19.52 20.36 -26.12
CA LEU A 82 -18.57 19.64 -26.94
C LEU A 82 -18.27 18.22 -26.40
N ASP A 83 -18.45 17.19 -27.22
CA ASP A 83 -18.21 15.80 -26.82
C ASP A 83 -16.77 15.55 -26.32
N ALA A 84 -15.79 16.24 -26.90
CA ALA A 84 -14.40 16.17 -26.46
C ALA A 84 -14.20 16.69 -25.02
N LEU A 85 -14.99 17.71 -24.62
CA LEU A 85 -14.98 18.23 -23.23
C LEU A 85 -15.51 17.19 -22.25
N ARG A 86 -16.55 16.42 -22.63
CA ARG A 86 -17.12 15.38 -21.77
C ARG A 86 -16.07 14.36 -21.33
N VAL A 87 -15.28 13.85 -22.27
CA VAL A 87 -14.25 12.83 -21.99
C VAL A 87 -13.19 13.35 -21.02
N ILE A 88 -12.69 14.57 -21.23
CA ILE A 88 -11.66 15.14 -20.35
C ILE A 88 -12.22 15.54 -18.97
N ARG A 89 -13.49 15.96 -18.87
CA ARG A 89 -14.17 16.23 -17.59
C ARG A 89 -14.38 14.96 -16.78
N GLU A 90 -14.84 13.88 -17.42
CA GLU A 90 -14.98 12.57 -16.79
C GLU A 90 -13.64 12.05 -16.26
N LYS A 91 -12.54 12.28 -16.99
CA LYS A 91 -11.19 11.97 -16.51
C LYS A 91 -10.80 12.81 -15.31
N LEU A 92 -10.95 14.14 -15.38
CA LEU A 92 -10.67 15.06 -14.29
C LEU A 92 -11.43 14.67 -13.01
N GLN A 93 -12.73 14.38 -13.12
CA GLN A 93 -13.55 13.97 -11.97
C GLN A 93 -13.08 12.67 -11.34
N ARG A 94 -12.70 11.67 -12.15
CA ARG A 94 -12.13 10.41 -11.64
C ARG A 94 -10.80 10.65 -10.92
N ASP A 95 -9.91 11.45 -11.51
CA ASP A 95 -8.60 11.73 -10.93
C ASP A 95 -8.72 12.52 -9.61
N LEU A 96 -9.63 13.51 -9.55
CA LEU A 96 -9.93 14.26 -8.33
C LEU A 96 -10.54 13.35 -7.25
N ALA A 97 -11.52 12.51 -7.58
CA ALA A 97 -12.12 11.58 -6.63
C ALA A 97 -11.10 10.57 -6.06
N ALA A 98 -10.18 10.08 -6.90
CA ALA A 98 -9.09 9.22 -6.46
C ALA A 98 -8.13 9.94 -5.50
N ASN A 99 -7.81 11.20 -5.79
CA ASN A 99 -6.97 12.03 -4.94
C ASN A 99 -7.64 12.34 -3.59
N GLU A 100 -8.94 12.68 -3.59
CA GLU A 100 -9.73 12.87 -2.37
C GLU A 100 -9.77 11.61 -1.52
N ALA A 101 -9.98 10.44 -2.13
CA ALA A 101 -9.95 9.15 -1.43
C ALA A 101 -8.56 8.86 -0.82
N MET A 102 -7.49 9.22 -1.51
CA MET A 102 -6.13 9.11 -0.98
C MET A 102 -5.92 10.00 0.25
N ILE A 103 -6.33 11.27 0.19
CA ILE A 103 -6.26 12.20 1.33
C ILE A 103 -7.09 11.66 2.50
N ALA A 104 -8.32 11.22 2.23
CA ALA A 104 -9.22 10.69 3.25
C ALA A 104 -8.61 9.48 3.97
N ARG A 105 -7.97 8.54 3.26
CA ARG A 105 -7.28 7.39 3.87
C ARG A 105 -6.09 7.83 4.73
N ALA A 106 -5.29 8.78 4.25
CA ALA A 106 -4.13 9.27 5.00
C ALA A 106 -4.56 9.96 6.30
N VAL A 107 -5.64 10.74 6.27
CA VAL A 107 -6.21 11.38 7.46
C VAL A 107 -6.85 10.37 8.41
N ALA A 108 -7.63 9.41 7.89
CA ALA A 108 -8.27 8.38 8.71
C ALA A 108 -7.24 7.58 9.54
N GLY A 109 -6.10 7.22 8.94
CA GLY A 109 -5.03 6.54 9.67
C GLY A 109 -4.44 7.37 10.82
N LEU A 110 -4.37 8.70 10.68
CA LEU A 110 -3.93 9.59 11.75
C LEU A 110 -4.99 9.73 12.85
N ASP A 111 -6.27 9.75 12.49
CA ASP A 111 -7.38 9.85 13.44
C ASP A 111 -7.41 8.67 14.40
N ASP A 112 -7.18 7.45 13.89
CA ASP A 112 -7.15 6.24 14.71
C ASP A 112 -5.99 6.24 15.72
N VAL A 113 -4.81 6.66 15.27
CA VAL A 113 -3.63 6.82 16.14
C VAL A 113 -3.88 7.89 17.21
N TYR A 114 -4.46 9.02 16.81
CA TYR A 114 -4.76 10.13 17.71
C TYR A 114 -5.80 9.75 18.77
N ARG A 115 -6.91 9.09 18.37
CA ARG A 115 -7.92 8.55 19.30
C ARG A 115 -7.30 7.57 20.29
N THR A 116 -6.49 6.63 19.81
CA THR A 116 -5.83 5.65 20.67
C THR A 116 -4.95 6.34 21.70
N ARG A 117 -4.15 7.32 21.27
CA ARG A 117 -3.24 8.04 22.17
C ARG A 117 -3.98 8.96 23.16
N LEU A 118 -5.05 9.62 22.74
CA LEU A 118 -5.93 10.38 23.63
C LEU A 118 -6.55 9.50 24.71
N GLY A 119 -7.03 8.29 24.35
CA GLY A 119 -7.56 7.33 25.31
C GLY A 119 -6.53 6.91 26.36
N GLN A 120 -5.28 6.68 25.94
CA GLN A 120 -4.17 6.39 26.86
C GLN A 120 -3.88 7.57 27.80
N ILE A 121 -3.76 8.79 27.27
CA ILE A 121 -3.52 10.01 28.06
C ILE A 121 -4.66 10.24 29.06
N GLN A 122 -5.92 10.03 28.67
CA GLN A 122 -7.06 10.15 29.56
C GLN A 122 -6.93 9.22 30.78
N VAL A 123 -6.55 7.95 30.56
CA VAL A 123 -6.35 6.97 31.64
C VAL A 123 -5.19 7.37 32.54
N GLU A 124 -4.07 7.80 31.97
CA GLU A 124 -2.88 8.25 32.71
C GLU A 124 -3.17 9.47 33.58
N LEU A 125 -3.82 10.50 33.02
CA LEU A 125 -4.19 11.71 33.75
C LEU A 125 -5.18 11.43 34.88
N THR A 126 -6.13 10.51 34.66
CA THR A 126 -7.07 10.08 35.70
C THR A 126 -6.35 9.39 36.86
N LYS A 127 -5.39 8.50 36.57
CA LYS A 127 -4.56 7.85 37.60
C LYS A 127 -3.67 8.85 38.36
N ALA A 128 -3.20 9.89 37.69
CA ALA A 128 -2.40 10.94 38.29
C ALA A 128 -3.21 11.98 39.09
N GLY A 129 -4.55 11.89 39.09
CA GLY A 129 -5.43 12.86 39.76
C GLY A 129 -5.60 14.19 39.01
N ASN A 130 -5.11 14.30 37.77
CA ASN A 130 -5.28 15.48 36.93
C ASN A 130 -6.63 15.42 36.17
N ILE A 131 -7.72 15.58 36.92
CA ILE A 131 -9.09 15.31 36.44
C ILE A 131 -9.54 16.30 35.35
N GLU A 132 -9.14 17.57 35.43
CA GLU A 132 -9.59 18.58 34.46
C GLU A 132 -9.00 18.33 33.06
N GLU A 133 -7.73 17.93 32.98
CA GLU A 133 -7.10 17.60 31.71
C GLU A 133 -7.61 16.25 31.15
N ALA A 134 -7.93 15.29 32.03
CA ALA A 134 -8.58 14.04 31.63
C ALA A 134 -9.98 14.28 31.03
N LYS A 135 -10.76 15.25 31.56
CA LYS A 135 -12.04 15.67 30.98
C LYS A 135 -11.86 16.29 29.61
N ALA A 136 -10.81 17.10 29.41
CA ALA A 136 -10.50 17.69 28.11
C ALA A 136 -10.20 16.60 27.06
N ALA A 137 -9.38 15.60 27.41
CA ALA A 137 -9.12 14.45 26.51
C ALA A 137 -10.41 13.69 26.16
N LYS A 138 -11.29 13.46 27.14
CA LYS A 138 -12.59 12.81 26.93
C LYS A 138 -13.49 13.59 25.98
N ALA A 139 -13.58 14.91 26.16
CA ALA A 139 -14.41 15.76 25.31
C ALA A 139 -13.96 15.72 23.85
N ILE A 140 -12.65 15.67 23.60
CA ILE A 140 -12.10 15.52 22.24
C ILE A 140 -12.45 14.15 21.65
N LEU A 141 -12.31 13.06 22.42
CA LEU A 141 -12.68 11.71 21.98
C LEU A 141 -14.18 11.61 21.64
N ASP A 142 -15.04 12.15 22.49
CA ASP A 142 -16.48 12.14 22.29
C ASP A 142 -16.86 12.96 21.03
N GLY A 143 -16.17 14.07 20.76
CA GLY A 143 -16.33 14.86 19.53
C GLY A 143 -15.90 14.09 18.26
N LEU A 144 -14.76 13.40 18.31
CA LEU A 144 -14.27 12.59 17.19
C LEU A 144 -15.21 11.41 16.87
N ALA A 145 -15.87 10.85 17.88
CA ALA A 145 -16.87 9.79 17.70
C ALA A 145 -18.12 10.28 16.98
N ALA A 146 -18.57 11.51 17.24
CA ALA A 146 -19.73 12.10 16.56
C ALA A 146 -19.49 12.30 15.05
N ASP A 147 -18.30 12.78 14.68
CA ASP A 147 -17.92 13.05 13.27
C ASP A 147 -17.66 11.79 12.44
N SER A 148 -17.49 10.62 13.08
CA SER A 148 -17.23 9.35 12.37
C SER A 148 -18.48 8.56 12.00
N THR A 149 -19.67 9.16 12.15
CA THR A 149 -20.92 8.60 11.62
C THR A 149 -21.18 9.22 10.24
N PRO A 150 -20.82 8.58 9.11
CA PRO A 150 -21.26 9.06 7.82
C PRO A 150 -22.79 8.88 7.78
N THR A 151 -23.51 9.97 7.98
CA THR A 151 -24.90 10.05 7.55
C THR A 151 -24.86 10.05 6.03
N LEU A 152 -24.94 8.87 5.42
CA LEU A 152 -25.24 8.71 4.01
C LEU A 152 -26.61 9.37 3.79
N ALA A 153 -26.58 10.63 3.38
CA ALA A 153 -27.76 11.33 2.93
C ALA A 153 -28.36 10.52 1.77
N ALA A 154 -29.58 10.04 1.95
CA ALA A 154 -30.32 9.38 0.89
C ALA A 154 -30.38 10.32 -0.33
N PRO A 155 -30.04 9.85 -1.54
CA PRO A 155 -30.08 10.69 -2.72
C PRO A 155 -31.51 11.18 -2.95
N SER A 156 -31.65 12.49 -3.15
CA SER A 156 -32.92 13.14 -3.43
C SER A 156 -33.60 12.49 -4.63
N SER A 157 -34.84 12.05 -4.42
CA SER A 157 -35.71 11.46 -5.43
C SER A 157 -35.95 12.44 -6.58
N GLY A 158 -35.38 12.17 -7.76
CA GLY A 158 -35.45 13.14 -8.86
C GLY A 158 -35.19 12.65 -10.28
N THR A 159 -35.17 11.35 -10.58
CA THR A 159 -35.39 10.84 -11.96
C THR A 159 -35.67 9.34 -11.92
N LYS A 160 -36.74 8.88 -12.55
CA LYS A 160 -37.04 7.44 -12.69
C LYS A 160 -35.96 6.75 -13.53
N ARG A 161 -34.96 6.16 -12.89
CA ARG A 161 -34.10 5.12 -13.49
C ARG A 161 -34.89 3.81 -13.55
N ALA A 162 -34.80 3.13 -14.68
CA ALA A 162 -35.31 1.79 -14.86
C ALA A 162 -34.73 0.85 -13.79
N PRO A 163 -35.48 -0.19 -13.34
CA PRO A 163 -34.99 -1.12 -12.34
C PRO A 163 -33.73 -1.81 -12.86
N TRP A 164 -32.64 -1.67 -12.11
CA TRP A 164 -31.41 -2.42 -12.32
C TRP A 164 -31.70 -3.87 -11.99
N SER A 165 -32.01 -4.67 -13.00
CA SER A 165 -31.97 -6.13 -12.89
C SER A 165 -30.54 -6.52 -12.58
N ALA A 166 -30.32 -7.13 -11.41
CA ALA A 166 -29.05 -7.76 -11.08
C ALA A 166 -28.65 -8.67 -12.25
N PRO A 167 -27.40 -8.59 -12.74
CA PRO A 167 -26.95 -9.57 -13.72
C PRO A 167 -27.08 -10.96 -13.08
N PRO A 168 -27.51 -11.97 -13.85
CA PRO A 168 -27.51 -13.34 -13.34
C PRO A 168 -26.10 -13.68 -12.84
N PRO A 169 -25.94 -14.56 -11.84
CA PRO A 169 -24.64 -15.08 -11.47
C PRO A 169 -24.10 -15.83 -12.70
N SER A 170 -23.28 -15.16 -13.51
CA SER A 170 -22.63 -15.78 -14.65
C SER A 170 -21.39 -16.49 -14.14
N ASP A 171 -21.31 -17.80 -14.35
CA ASP A 171 -20.09 -18.60 -14.23
C ASP A 171 -18.96 -18.13 -15.19
N ALA A 172 -19.23 -17.13 -16.04
CA ALA A 172 -18.23 -16.39 -16.78
C ALA A 172 -17.52 -15.41 -15.83
N SER A 173 -16.35 -15.82 -15.33
CA SER A 173 -15.39 -14.93 -14.69
C SER A 173 -15.18 -13.70 -15.58
N VAL A 174 -15.38 -12.49 -15.02
CA VAL A 174 -15.07 -11.19 -15.67
C VAL A 174 -13.60 -11.11 -16.15
N LEU A 175 -12.79 -12.09 -15.78
CA LEU A 175 -11.37 -12.20 -16.06
C LEU A 175 -11.11 -13.41 -16.96
N GLU A 176 -11.71 -13.41 -18.15
CA GLU A 176 -11.15 -14.18 -19.26
C GLU A 176 -9.83 -13.50 -19.62
N GLY A 177 -8.70 -14.17 -19.35
CA GLY A 177 -7.37 -13.55 -19.38
C GLY A 177 -7.07 -12.69 -20.62
N GLY A 178 -6.14 -11.77 -20.46
CA GLY A 178 -5.89 -10.75 -21.48
C GLY A 178 -4.97 -9.63 -20.99
N LEU A 179 -4.82 -8.63 -21.83
CA LEU A 179 -4.00 -7.45 -21.58
C LEU A 179 -4.88 -6.26 -21.19
N PHE A 180 -4.69 -5.75 -19.97
CA PHE A 180 -5.36 -4.58 -19.45
C PHE A 180 -4.47 -3.35 -19.68
N LEU A 181 -4.92 -2.49 -20.59
CA LEU A 181 -4.25 -1.26 -20.98
C LEU A 181 -4.78 0.00 -20.27
N GLU A 182 -5.74 -0.18 -19.38
CA GLU A 182 -6.32 0.86 -18.53
C GLU A 182 -6.33 0.37 -17.08
N PRO A 183 -6.42 1.30 -16.10
CA PRO A 183 -6.58 0.92 -14.70
C PRO A 183 -7.80 0.02 -14.51
N VAL A 184 -7.64 -1.06 -13.74
CA VAL A 184 -8.68 -2.06 -13.52
C VAL A 184 -8.96 -2.21 -12.03
N THR A 185 -10.24 -2.16 -11.66
CA THR A 185 -10.68 -2.54 -10.31
C THR A 185 -11.45 -3.84 -10.43
N LEU A 186 -10.95 -4.90 -9.79
CA LEU A 186 -11.69 -6.17 -9.78
C LEU A 186 -12.90 -6.02 -8.86
N PRO A 187 -14.10 -6.40 -9.32
CA PRO A 187 -15.27 -6.40 -8.46
C PRO A 187 -15.07 -7.39 -7.31
N GLN A 188 -15.68 -7.11 -6.16
CA GLN A 188 -15.67 -8.04 -5.03
C GLN A 188 -16.28 -9.39 -5.43
N GLY A 189 -15.83 -10.46 -4.78
CA GLY A 189 -16.29 -11.82 -5.05
C GLY A 189 -15.15 -12.81 -5.23
N THR A 190 -15.50 -14.02 -5.64
CA THR A 190 -14.53 -15.09 -5.88
C THR A 190 -14.17 -15.16 -7.36
N HIS A 191 -12.88 -15.04 -7.65
CA HIS A 191 -12.32 -15.08 -9.00
C HIS A 191 -11.39 -16.26 -9.14
N ARG A 192 -11.66 -17.10 -10.14
CA ARG A 192 -10.77 -18.19 -10.52
C ARG A 192 -10.16 -17.90 -11.88
N LEU A 193 -8.87 -17.60 -11.87
CA LEU A 193 -8.12 -17.27 -13.08
C LEU A 193 -7.69 -18.54 -13.77
N ARG A 194 -8.10 -18.70 -15.03
CA ARG A 194 -7.67 -19.82 -15.87
C ARG A 194 -6.54 -19.46 -16.82
N ASN A 195 -6.39 -18.17 -17.08
CA ASN A 195 -5.42 -17.62 -18.02
C ASN A 195 -4.64 -16.50 -17.34
N LYS A 196 -3.48 -16.16 -17.90
CA LYS A 196 -2.70 -14.99 -17.51
C LYS A 196 -3.48 -13.70 -17.76
N ILE A 197 -3.56 -12.87 -16.74
CA ILE A 197 -3.96 -11.47 -16.80
C ILE A 197 -2.69 -10.63 -16.78
N SER A 198 -2.51 -9.78 -17.78
CA SER A 198 -1.37 -8.85 -17.84
C SER A 198 -1.88 -7.42 -17.65
N ILE A 199 -1.37 -6.74 -16.63
CA ILE A 199 -1.65 -5.32 -16.35
C ILE A 199 -0.43 -4.51 -16.75
N GLY A 200 -0.65 -3.53 -17.64
CA GLY A 200 0.42 -2.70 -18.21
C GLY A 200 1.12 -3.37 -19.39
N VAL A 201 1.80 -2.57 -20.19
CA VAL A 201 2.54 -3.05 -21.37
C VAL A 201 3.76 -2.18 -21.63
N ARG A 202 4.88 -2.81 -22.00
CA ARG A 202 6.12 -2.08 -22.33
C ARG A 202 6.19 -1.62 -23.79
N LYS A 203 5.67 -2.43 -24.72
CA LYS A 203 5.82 -2.22 -26.16
C LYS A 203 4.46 -2.17 -26.86
N PRO A 204 4.34 -1.43 -27.97
CA PRO A 204 5.34 -0.52 -28.55
C PRO A 204 5.50 0.79 -27.79
N THR A 205 4.53 1.16 -26.95
CA THR A 205 4.56 2.35 -26.10
C THR A 205 4.33 1.91 -24.66
N PRO A 206 5.22 2.24 -23.72
CA PRO A 206 5.02 1.95 -22.31
C PRO A 206 3.68 2.52 -21.82
N ARG A 207 2.86 1.69 -21.18
CA ARG A 207 1.65 2.12 -20.49
C ARG A 207 1.71 1.64 -19.05
N PHE A 208 1.68 2.62 -18.15
CA PHE A 208 1.60 2.38 -16.72
C PHE A 208 0.15 2.17 -16.33
N ASN A 209 -0.17 1.01 -15.77
CA ASN A 209 -1.54 0.71 -15.36
C ASN A 209 -1.59 0.16 -13.95
N ASP A 210 -2.68 0.52 -13.28
CA ASP A 210 -2.91 0.10 -11.91
C ASP A 210 -4.00 -0.96 -11.83
N ILE A 211 -3.84 -1.91 -10.92
CA ILE A 211 -4.87 -2.86 -10.54
C ILE A 211 -5.26 -2.64 -9.08
N TYR A 212 -6.57 -2.65 -8.82
CA TYR A 212 -7.14 -2.52 -7.48
C TYR A 212 -7.96 -3.77 -7.16
N LEU A 213 -7.59 -4.45 -6.09
CA LEU A 213 -8.25 -5.63 -5.54
C LEU A 213 -8.86 -5.24 -4.20
N LEU A 214 -10.19 -5.23 -4.13
CA LEU A 214 -10.92 -4.69 -2.99
C LEU A 214 -11.19 -5.75 -1.91
N GLU A 215 -11.51 -5.31 -0.70
CA GLU A 215 -11.82 -6.21 0.41
C GLU A 215 -13.01 -7.11 0.10
N GLY A 216 -12.94 -8.36 0.55
CA GLY A 216 -13.93 -9.40 0.21
C GLY A 216 -13.70 -10.07 -1.14
N THR A 217 -12.61 -9.70 -1.85
CA THR A 217 -12.17 -10.42 -3.05
C THR A 217 -11.40 -11.68 -2.64
N LYS A 218 -11.71 -12.80 -3.28
CA LYS A 218 -10.97 -14.06 -3.19
C LYS A 218 -10.43 -14.44 -4.57
N ILE A 219 -9.14 -14.73 -4.66
CA ILE A 219 -8.46 -15.04 -5.92
C ILE A 219 -7.82 -16.41 -5.84
N SER A 220 -8.02 -17.21 -6.87
CA SER A 220 -7.31 -18.49 -7.08
C SER A 220 -6.87 -18.62 -8.53
N CYS A 221 -5.78 -19.34 -8.77
CA CYS A 221 -5.32 -19.65 -10.12
C CYS A 221 -5.50 -21.14 -10.42
N ALA A 222 -6.10 -21.46 -11.56
CA ALA A 222 -5.97 -22.77 -12.18
C ALA A 222 -4.61 -22.88 -12.91
N GLU A 223 -4.30 -24.04 -13.47
CA GLU A 223 -3.10 -24.22 -14.30
C GLU A 223 -3.08 -23.20 -15.45
N GLY A 224 -2.01 -22.41 -15.55
CA GLY A 224 -1.88 -21.30 -16.51
C GLY A 224 -2.52 -19.96 -16.09
N GLY A 225 -3.22 -19.92 -14.95
CA GLY A 225 -3.74 -18.69 -14.35
C GLY A 225 -2.64 -17.88 -13.65
N GLU A 226 -2.59 -16.58 -13.90
CA GLU A 226 -1.55 -15.69 -13.36
C GLU A 226 -2.06 -14.24 -13.32
N ILE A 227 -1.71 -13.49 -12.27
CA ILE A 227 -1.83 -12.02 -12.26
C ILE A 227 -0.43 -11.46 -12.48
N PHE A 228 -0.17 -10.94 -13.66
CA PHE A 228 1.10 -10.34 -14.04
C PHE A 228 0.97 -8.83 -14.14
N LEU A 229 1.74 -8.11 -13.34
CA LEU A 229 1.86 -6.66 -13.42
C LEU A 229 3.21 -6.30 -14.03
N THR A 230 3.23 -5.37 -14.99
CA THR A 230 4.45 -4.72 -15.46
C THR A 230 4.17 -3.24 -15.65
N LEU A 231 5.09 -2.37 -15.25
CA LEU A 231 4.96 -0.92 -15.32
C LEU A 231 3.65 -0.44 -14.65
N GLY A 232 3.64 -0.25 -13.34
CA GLY A 232 2.46 0.26 -12.64
C GLY A 232 2.28 -0.33 -11.25
N LYS A 233 1.10 -0.10 -10.67
CA LYS A 233 0.84 -0.42 -9.25
C LYS A 233 -0.25 -1.47 -9.08
N GLY A 234 0.03 -2.48 -8.28
CA GLY A 234 -0.94 -3.47 -7.87
C GLY A 234 -1.32 -3.28 -6.42
N ASN A 235 -2.54 -2.83 -6.15
CA ASN A 235 -3.01 -2.54 -4.79
C ASN A 235 -4.07 -3.55 -4.38
N ALA A 236 -3.84 -4.25 -3.27
CA ALA A 236 -4.77 -5.22 -2.71
C ALA A 236 -5.05 -4.93 -1.24
N PHE A 237 -6.32 -4.84 -0.87
CA PHE A 237 -6.76 -4.53 0.49
C PHE A 237 -7.75 -5.58 0.97
N GLY A 238 -7.44 -6.33 2.02
CA GLY A 238 -8.38 -7.32 2.57
C GLY A 238 -8.70 -8.47 1.62
N VAL A 239 -7.75 -8.87 0.76
CA VAL A 239 -7.93 -9.88 -0.28
C VAL A 239 -7.40 -11.22 0.19
N VAL A 240 -8.09 -12.31 -0.17
CA VAL A 240 -7.65 -13.68 0.08
C VAL A 240 -7.13 -14.30 -1.22
N PHE A 241 -5.89 -14.76 -1.22
CA PHE A 241 -5.26 -15.46 -2.32
C PHE A 241 -5.07 -16.93 -1.93
N GLU A 242 -5.64 -17.85 -2.70
CA GLU A 242 -5.55 -19.30 -2.46
C GLU A 242 -5.01 -19.99 -3.70
N SER A 243 -3.85 -20.64 -3.58
CA SER A 243 -3.16 -21.26 -4.72
C SER A 243 -3.03 -20.29 -5.91
N ALA A 244 -2.84 -19.01 -5.62
CA ALA A 244 -2.73 -17.98 -6.64
C ALA A 244 -1.28 -17.87 -7.16
N TYR A 245 -1.13 -17.33 -8.36
CA TYR A 245 0.17 -16.98 -8.92
C TYR A 245 0.18 -15.49 -9.26
N VAL A 246 0.97 -14.73 -8.50
CA VAL A 246 1.10 -13.28 -8.64
C VAL A 246 2.53 -12.95 -9.03
N THR A 247 2.70 -12.23 -10.13
CA THR A 247 4.00 -11.93 -10.70
C THR A 247 4.16 -10.44 -10.99
N GLY A 248 5.39 -9.97 -10.86
CA GLY A 248 5.79 -8.61 -11.17
C GLY A 248 6.89 -8.63 -12.22
N GLY A 249 6.76 -7.85 -13.27
CA GLY A 249 7.83 -7.59 -14.22
C GLY A 249 8.60 -6.32 -13.87
N LEU A 250 9.15 -5.71 -14.91
CA LEU A 250 9.76 -4.39 -14.88
C LEU A 250 8.85 -3.33 -14.21
N ASP A 251 9.40 -2.59 -13.25
CA ASP A 251 8.76 -1.48 -12.50
C ASP A 251 7.34 -1.80 -11.99
N ALA A 252 7.10 -3.06 -11.66
CA ALA A 252 5.90 -3.49 -10.97
C ALA A 252 6.01 -3.13 -9.49
N ASP A 253 5.03 -2.42 -8.95
CA ASP A 253 4.97 -2.04 -7.54
C ASP A 253 3.69 -2.62 -6.90
N TRP A 254 3.86 -3.72 -6.19
CA TRP A 254 2.77 -4.41 -5.51
C TRP A 254 2.66 -3.95 -4.06
N ARG A 255 1.45 -3.63 -3.62
CA ARG A 255 1.11 -3.32 -2.23
C ARG A 255 -0.08 -4.14 -1.76
N PHE A 256 0.15 -4.96 -0.74
CA PHE A 256 -0.84 -5.78 -0.08
C PHE A 256 -1.03 -5.30 1.35
N ILE A 257 -2.27 -4.98 1.71
CA ILE A 257 -2.64 -4.57 3.06
C ILE A 257 -3.75 -5.47 3.57
N ASN A 258 -3.58 -6.02 4.77
CA ASN A 258 -4.57 -6.90 5.40
C ASN A 258 -4.95 -8.12 4.54
N CYS A 259 -4.03 -8.63 3.72
CA CYS A 259 -4.29 -9.74 2.81
C CYS A 259 -3.90 -11.09 3.43
N ALA A 260 -4.54 -12.16 2.96
CA ALA A 260 -4.21 -13.53 3.33
C ALA A 260 -3.75 -14.30 2.09
N PHE A 261 -2.65 -15.04 2.23
CA PHE A 261 -2.03 -15.81 1.16
C PHE A 261 -1.87 -17.25 1.62
N ASP A 262 -2.50 -18.16 0.91
CA ASP A 262 -2.43 -19.59 1.15
C ASP A 262 -1.88 -20.29 -0.09
N ASP A 263 -0.70 -20.89 0.04
CA ASP A 263 0.03 -21.52 -1.07
C ASP A 263 0.15 -20.62 -2.31
N THR A 264 0.27 -19.30 -2.09
CA THR A 264 0.42 -18.32 -3.16
C THR A 264 1.87 -18.21 -3.59
N ARG A 265 2.10 -18.25 -4.90
CA ARG A 265 3.43 -18.10 -5.49
C ARG A 265 3.65 -16.65 -5.90
N PHE A 266 4.78 -16.09 -5.50
CA PHE A 266 5.26 -14.80 -5.97
C PHE A 266 6.49 -15.00 -6.84
N ALA A 267 6.60 -14.27 -7.94
CA ALA A 267 7.80 -14.33 -8.77
C ALA A 267 8.02 -13.05 -9.57
N LYS A 268 9.27 -12.84 -9.99
CA LYS A 268 9.53 -11.96 -11.13
C LYS A 268 9.09 -12.67 -12.41
N GLY A 269 8.16 -12.06 -13.15
CA GLY A 269 7.51 -12.67 -14.31
C GLY A 269 8.19 -12.44 -15.66
N ASP A 270 9.24 -11.60 -15.70
CA ASP A 270 9.98 -11.28 -16.93
C ASP A 270 11.50 -11.46 -16.78
N GLY A 271 12.20 -11.59 -17.90
CA GLY A 271 13.64 -11.86 -17.95
C GLY A 271 14.52 -10.62 -17.89
N TRP A 272 14.00 -9.46 -17.47
CA TRP A 272 14.73 -8.19 -17.53
C TRP A 272 15.34 -7.82 -16.19
N ALA A 273 16.67 -7.84 -16.10
CA ALA A 273 17.40 -7.48 -14.89
C ALA A 273 18.22 -6.19 -15.13
N ALA A 274 17.73 -5.04 -14.67
CA ALA A 274 18.52 -3.80 -14.67
C ALA A 274 18.54 -3.17 -13.27
N LYS A 275 19.61 -2.41 -12.97
CA LYS A 275 19.99 -1.95 -11.62
C LYS A 275 18.92 -1.15 -10.84
N HIS A 276 17.91 -0.61 -11.50
CA HIS A 276 16.86 0.22 -10.89
C HIS A 276 15.45 -0.24 -11.25
N GLN A 277 15.32 -1.50 -11.67
CA GLN A 277 14.16 -2.04 -12.39
C GLN A 277 13.64 -3.32 -11.73
N ALA A 278 13.87 -3.45 -10.42
CA ALA A 278 13.33 -4.52 -9.61
C ALA A 278 11.81 -4.38 -9.48
N SER A 279 11.13 -5.51 -9.40
CA SER A 279 9.76 -5.53 -8.91
C SER A 279 9.76 -5.22 -7.41
N MET A 280 8.91 -4.31 -6.96
CA MET A 280 8.78 -3.88 -5.58
C MET A 280 7.54 -4.52 -4.95
N TRP A 281 7.68 -5.04 -3.73
CA TRP A 281 6.62 -5.78 -3.06
C TRP A 281 6.47 -5.32 -1.61
N ALA A 282 5.34 -4.71 -1.29
CA ALA A 282 4.98 -4.26 0.04
C ALA A 282 3.90 -5.13 0.65
N PHE A 283 4.12 -5.63 1.86
CA PHE A 283 3.16 -6.43 2.63
C PHE A 283 2.96 -5.79 3.99
N GLU A 284 1.73 -5.38 4.30
CA GLU A 284 1.38 -4.69 5.52
C GLU A 284 0.24 -5.44 6.21
N ASN A 285 0.47 -5.90 7.44
CA ASN A 285 -0.53 -6.63 8.23
C ASN A 285 -1.10 -7.87 7.50
N CYS A 286 -0.25 -8.63 6.79
CA CYS A 286 -0.67 -9.77 5.98
C CYS A 286 -0.43 -11.12 6.69
N SER A 287 -1.09 -12.18 6.21
CA SER A 287 -0.80 -13.58 6.60
C SER A 287 -0.36 -14.40 5.39
N VAL A 288 0.75 -15.11 5.49
CA VAL A 288 1.34 -15.92 4.42
C VAL A 288 1.55 -17.34 4.92
N ARG A 289 0.97 -18.32 4.23
CA ARG A 289 1.09 -19.75 4.56
C ARG A 289 1.66 -20.56 3.39
N GLY A 290 2.60 -21.44 3.72
CA GLY A 290 3.12 -22.48 2.81
C GLY A 290 4.17 -21.99 1.81
N SER A 291 3.80 -21.11 0.89
CA SER A 291 4.68 -20.64 -0.19
C SER A 291 4.90 -19.12 -0.17
N PHE A 292 6.05 -18.70 -0.71
CA PHE A 292 6.40 -17.30 -0.90
C PHE A 292 7.14 -17.13 -2.25
N PHE A 293 8.29 -16.45 -2.30
CA PHE A 293 9.15 -16.46 -3.48
C PHE A 293 9.91 -17.80 -3.60
N PRO A 294 9.83 -18.52 -4.74
CA PRO A 294 10.58 -19.76 -4.94
C PRO A 294 12.06 -19.50 -5.29
N THR A 295 12.35 -18.33 -5.88
CA THR A 295 13.69 -17.85 -6.21
C THR A 295 13.77 -16.38 -5.82
N TRP A 296 14.87 -15.96 -5.20
CA TRP A 296 14.94 -14.63 -4.60
C TRP A 296 16.32 -14.00 -4.75
N ASN A 297 16.39 -12.84 -5.40
CA ASN A 297 17.62 -12.06 -5.51
C ASN A 297 17.33 -10.56 -5.44
N THR A 298 18.30 -9.79 -4.95
CA THR A 298 18.13 -8.35 -4.67
C THR A 298 18.17 -7.46 -5.91
N GLN A 299 18.52 -7.99 -7.09
CA GLN A 299 18.48 -7.24 -8.36
C GLN A 299 17.08 -7.26 -8.98
N ASP A 300 16.33 -8.33 -8.73
CA ASP A 300 15.04 -8.58 -9.35
C ASP A 300 13.85 -8.23 -8.46
N VAL A 301 14.03 -8.36 -7.15
CA VAL A 301 12.97 -8.24 -6.16
C VAL A 301 13.44 -7.34 -5.01
N GLY A 302 12.77 -6.20 -4.83
CA GLY A 302 12.79 -5.42 -3.60
C GLY A 302 11.53 -5.68 -2.79
N TYR A 303 11.62 -5.65 -1.47
CA TYR A 303 10.47 -5.87 -0.60
C TYR A 303 10.51 -5.04 0.67
N ASN A 304 9.32 -4.68 1.13
CA ASN A 304 9.08 -4.09 2.44
C ASN A 304 7.93 -4.85 3.10
N VAL A 305 8.24 -5.60 4.16
CA VAL A 305 7.27 -6.43 4.86
C VAL A 305 7.14 -5.90 6.27
N GLU A 306 5.94 -5.47 6.66
CA GLU A 306 5.65 -4.94 7.99
C GLU A 306 4.47 -5.67 8.63
N SER A 307 4.63 -6.02 9.90
CA SER A 307 3.59 -6.66 10.72
C SER A 307 2.92 -7.85 10.03
N THR A 308 3.68 -8.68 9.35
CA THR A 308 3.16 -9.84 8.59
C THR A 308 3.47 -11.14 9.32
N THR A 309 2.54 -12.09 9.30
CA THR A 309 2.72 -13.43 9.85
C THR A 309 3.02 -14.43 8.74
N PHE A 310 4.16 -15.10 8.82
CA PHE A 310 4.54 -16.21 7.96
C PHE A 310 4.39 -17.53 8.71
N LYS A 311 3.74 -18.51 8.09
CA LYS A 311 3.49 -19.82 8.69
C LYS A 311 3.83 -20.95 7.73
N ASP A 312 4.58 -21.94 8.21
CA ASP A 312 4.95 -23.13 7.43
C ASP A 312 5.67 -22.78 6.11
N VAL A 313 6.41 -21.67 6.07
CA VAL A 313 7.13 -21.20 4.88
C VAL A 313 8.58 -21.68 4.88
N LYS A 314 9.03 -22.23 3.76
CA LYS A 314 10.45 -22.53 3.51
C LYS A 314 11.05 -21.47 2.60
N PHE A 315 11.85 -20.59 3.17
CA PHE A 315 12.47 -19.52 2.41
C PHE A 315 13.66 -20.04 1.59
N PRO A 316 13.78 -19.65 0.31
CA PRO A 316 15.00 -19.88 -0.45
C PRO A 316 16.10 -18.94 0.04
N ASP A 317 17.34 -19.22 -0.35
CA ASP A 317 18.46 -18.31 -0.15
C ASP A 317 18.19 -17.00 -0.90
N LEU A 318 18.49 -15.87 -0.26
CA LEU A 318 18.43 -14.55 -0.86
C LEU A 318 19.78 -14.22 -1.49
N GLU A 319 19.84 -14.22 -2.83
CA GLU A 319 21.05 -13.87 -3.56
C GLU A 319 21.26 -12.34 -3.57
N TYR A 320 22.35 -11.92 -2.94
CA TYR A 320 22.78 -10.52 -2.91
C TYR A 320 23.60 -10.17 -4.14
N ARG A 321 23.18 -9.14 -4.88
CA ARG A 321 23.90 -8.60 -6.05
C ARG A 321 24.79 -7.40 -5.73
N ALA A 322 24.73 -6.92 -4.49
CA ALA A 322 25.63 -5.96 -3.89
C ALA A 322 25.85 -6.35 -2.42
N GLU A 323 26.75 -5.65 -1.73
CA GLU A 323 27.10 -5.95 -0.34
C GLU A 323 25.86 -5.93 0.58
N ALA A 324 25.65 -7.01 1.31
CA ALA A 324 24.47 -7.20 2.14
C ALA A 324 24.37 -6.15 3.24
N ASP A 325 25.49 -5.66 3.78
CA ASP A 325 25.53 -4.58 4.76
C ASP A 325 25.08 -3.22 4.22
N THR A 326 24.97 -3.06 2.90
CA THR A 326 24.44 -1.84 2.25
C THR A 326 22.97 -1.94 1.85
N LEU A 327 22.44 -3.16 1.75
CA LEU A 327 21.08 -3.42 1.27
C LEU A 327 20.15 -3.90 2.38
N ALA A 328 20.61 -4.78 3.26
CA ALA A 328 19.81 -5.33 4.34
C ALA A 328 19.29 -4.21 5.26
N GLN A 329 18.05 -4.34 5.71
CA GLN A 329 17.38 -3.38 6.60
C GLN A 329 17.18 -1.97 5.98
N THR A 330 17.32 -1.85 4.66
CA THR A 330 16.88 -0.66 3.92
C THR A 330 15.37 -0.73 3.64
N ALA A 331 14.74 0.40 3.31
CA ALA A 331 13.31 0.44 2.99
C ALA A 331 12.88 -0.48 1.84
N THR A 332 13.82 -0.95 1.02
CA THR A 332 13.58 -1.84 -0.13
C THR A 332 13.98 -3.29 0.14
N LEU A 333 14.48 -3.62 1.33
CA LEU A 333 14.90 -4.97 1.73
C LEU A 333 14.80 -5.14 3.25
N LEU A 334 13.57 -5.06 3.77
CA LEU A 334 13.30 -5.10 5.21
C LEU A 334 12.07 -5.93 5.54
N MET A 335 12.19 -6.74 6.59
CA MET A 335 11.08 -7.40 7.27
C MET A 335 11.01 -6.89 8.70
N LYS A 336 10.02 -6.07 9.02
CA LYS A 336 9.89 -5.39 10.30
C LYS A 336 8.68 -5.89 11.08
N SER A 337 8.87 -6.13 12.38
CA SER A 337 7.78 -6.52 13.29
C SER A 337 7.00 -7.74 12.77
N CYS A 338 7.66 -8.68 12.10
CA CYS A 338 7.02 -9.87 11.53
C CYS A 338 7.04 -11.04 12.52
N ARG A 339 6.10 -11.97 12.34
CA ARG A 339 6.04 -13.23 13.10
C ARG A 339 6.26 -14.40 12.15
N PHE A 340 7.16 -15.30 12.50
CA PHE A 340 7.45 -16.51 11.75
C PHE A 340 7.10 -17.72 12.60
N GLN A 341 6.28 -18.64 12.08
CA GLN A 341 5.81 -19.84 12.78
C GLN A 341 6.14 -21.07 11.96
N SER A 342 6.95 -21.97 12.52
CA SER A 342 7.34 -23.24 11.88
C SER A 342 8.00 -23.04 10.50
N CYS A 343 8.70 -21.92 10.33
CA CYS A 343 9.38 -21.57 9.08
C CYS A 343 10.81 -22.11 9.03
N GLU A 344 11.35 -22.27 7.83
CA GLU A 344 12.77 -22.54 7.58
C GLU A 344 13.39 -21.29 6.93
N LEU A 345 14.38 -20.68 7.60
CA LEU A 345 15.01 -19.44 7.15
C LEU A 345 16.52 -19.61 6.94
N PRO A 346 17.06 -19.19 5.78
CA PRO A 346 18.49 -19.02 5.61
C PRO A 346 19.00 -17.73 6.26
N LEU A 347 20.31 -17.67 6.49
CA LEU A 347 20.97 -16.51 7.10
C LEU A 347 20.77 -15.22 6.28
N SER A 348 20.84 -15.32 4.96
CA SER A 348 20.61 -14.21 4.02
C SER A 348 19.24 -13.54 4.16
N VAL A 349 18.21 -14.28 4.60
CA VAL A 349 16.90 -13.72 4.88
C VAL A 349 16.86 -13.15 6.30
N LEU A 350 17.43 -13.87 7.28
CA LEU A 350 17.48 -13.42 8.68
C LEU A 350 18.10 -12.04 8.83
N ILE A 351 19.15 -11.72 8.07
CA ILE A 351 19.82 -10.43 8.15
C ILE A 351 18.96 -9.23 7.70
N THR A 352 17.85 -9.49 7.00
CA THR A 352 16.90 -8.44 6.57
C THR A 352 15.81 -8.16 7.59
N THR A 353 15.84 -8.85 8.74
CA THR A 353 14.80 -8.75 9.76
C THR A 353 15.09 -7.69 10.82
N GLU A 354 14.03 -7.06 11.33
CA GLU A 354 14.07 -6.09 12.42
C GLU A 354 12.86 -6.27 13.35
N ASN A 355 13.09 -6.44 14.65
CA ASN A 355 12.02 -6.62 15.65
C ASN A 355 11.06 -7.79 15.34
N CYS A 356 11.56 -8.84 14.69
CA CYS A 356 10.78 -10.02 14.34
C CYS A 356 10.84 -11.09 15.43
N VAL A 357 9.79 -11.91 15.47
CA VAL A 357 9.67 -13.06 16.36
C VAL A 357 9.61 -14.37 15.58
N PHE A 358 10.24 -15.41 16.13
CA PHE A 358 10.37 -16.72 15.50
C PHE A 358 9.89 -17.81 16.47
N GLU A 359 8.92 -18.61 16.05
CA GLU A 359 8.29 -19.65 16.86
C GLU A 359 8.47 -20.98 16.14
N GLN A 360 9.23 -21.90 16.74
CA GLN A 360 9.51 -23.24 16.17
C GLN A 360 10.20 -23.20 14.79
N CYS A 361 10.95 -22.15 14.48
CA CYS A 361 11.64 -22.01 13.21
C CYS A 361 12.97 -22.78 13.17
N THR A 362 13.40 -23.16 11.96
CA THR A 362 14.75 -23.67 11.72
C THR A 362 15.59 -22.61 11.02
N PHE A 363 16.76 -22.31 11.57
CA PHE A 363 17.75 -21.42 10.94
C PHE A 363 18.85 -22.25 10.30
N ARG A 364 19.26 -21.93 9.08
CA ARG A 364 20.31 -22.64 8.35
C ARG A 364 21.25 -21.67 7.63
N ASP A 365 22.46 -22.12 7.35
CA ASP A 365 23.35 -21.37 6.48
C ASP A 365 22.83 -21.37 5.03
N ASP A 366 23.24 -20.35 4.29
CA ASP A 366 23.07 -20.27 2.85
C ASP A 366 24.00 -21.26 2.13
N ALA A 367 23.57 -21.74 0.97
CA ALA A 367 24.39 -22.57 0.11
C ALA A 367 25.58 -21.79 -0.50
N SER A 368 25.42 -20.48 -0.69
CA SER A 368 26.44 -19.59 -1.24
C SER A 368 26.88 -18.54 -0.22
N PRO A 369 28.14 -18.09 -0.26
CA PRO A 369 28.61 -17.05 0.64
C PRO A 369 27.84 -15.73 0.48
N ILE A 370 27.45 -15.11 1.60
CA ILE A 370 26.84 -13.78 1.63
C ILE A 370 27.96 -12.71 1.57
N PRO A 371 27.87 -11.73 0.65
CA PRO A 371 28.84 -10.64 0.56
C PRO A 371 28.61 -9.64 1.72
N ILE A 372 29.45 -9.68 2.75
CA ILE A 372 29.38 -8.78 3.91
C ILE A 372 30.76 -8.10 4.07
N THR A 373 30.81 -6.79 3.88
CA THR A 373 32.07 -6.03 3.95
C THR A 373 32.23 -5.25 5.23
N SER A 374 31.12 -4.80 5.84
CA SER A 374 31.11 -4.02 7.07
C SER A 374 30.43 -4.76 8.21
N SER A 375 30.62 -4.27 9.45
CA SER A 375 29.97 -4.83 10.63
C SER A 375 28.45 -4.73 10.50
N LEU A 376 27.77 -5.88 10.58
CA LEU A 376 26.31 -5.99 10.54
C LEU A 376 25.82 -6.65 11.83
N SER A 377 24.79 -6.08 12.47
CA SER A 377 24.23 -6.63 13.71
C SER A 377 22.76 -6.95 13.54
N VAL A 378 22.38 -8.18 13.85
CA VAL A 378 21.01 -8.68 13.66
C VAL A 378 20.57 -9.27 14.99
N LYS A 379 19.39 -8.85 15.46
CA LYS A 379 18.79 -9.37 16.70
C LYS A 379 17.50 -10.08 16.37
N VAL A 380 17.41 -11.33 16.79
CA VAL A 380 16.23 -12.18 16.57
C VAL A 380 15.70 -12.69 17.90
N TYR A 381 14.38 -12.76 18.03
CA TYR A 381 13.71 -13.28 19.22
C TYR A 381 13.06 -14.62 18.88
N SER A 382 13.54 -15.72 19.45
CA SER A 382 13.12 -17.06 19.07
C SER A 382 12.60 -17.87 20.26
N SER A 383 11.64 -18.77 20.00
CA SER A 383 11.21 -19.82 20.94
C SER A 383 11.08 -21.17 20.23
N GLY A 384 11.79 -22.17 20.76
CA GLY A 384 11.85 -23.50 20.15
C GLY A 384 12.54 -23.52 18.77
N GLY A 385 12.49 -24.67 18.11
CA GLY A 385 13.09 -24.86 16.78
C GLY A 385 14.55 -25.31 16.82
N ALA A 386 15.21 -25.26 15.66
CA ALA A 386 16.59 -25.73 15.49
C ALA A 386 17.48 -24.62 14.89
N ASN A 387 18.54 -24.26 15.60
CA ASN A 387 19.57 -23.39 15.06
C ASN A 387 20.70 -24.24 14.46
N ARG A 388 20.86 -24.18 13.13
CA ARG A 388 21.90 -24.89 12.38
C ARG A 388 22.92 -23.95 11.73
N LEU A 389 22.95 -22.68 12.16
CA LEU A 389 23.89 -21.70 11.65
C LEU A 389 25.30 -22.01 12.14
N GLN A 390 26.24 -22.11 11.21
CA GLN A 390 27.68 -22.11 11.50
C GLN A 390 28.27 -20.70 11.39
N ALA A 391 27.59 -19.79 10.66
CA ALA A 391 27.87 -18.36 10.54
C ALA A 391 29.39 -18.02 10.41
N PRO A 392 30.03 -18.34 9.27
CA PRO A 392 31.45 -18.11 9.06
C PRO A 392 31.84 -16.62 8.86
N TYR A 393 30.94 -15.68 9.19
CA TYR A 393 31.09 -14.25 8.88
C TYR A 393 31.54 -13.48 10.13
N PRO A 394 32.83 -13.15 10.29
CA PRO A 394 33.31 -12.41 11.45
C PRO A 394 32.72 -11.00 11.55
N GLN A 395 32.26 -10.43 10.44
CA GLN A 395 31.59 -9.12 10.39
C GLN A 395 30.13 -9.17 10.84
N LEU A 396 29.52 -10.36 10.93
CA LEU A 396 28.12 -10.50 11.29
C LEU A 396 27.98 -10.85 12.78
N LYS A 397 27.37 -9.94 13.53
CA LYS A 397 26.94 -10.19 14.91
C LYS A 397 25.47 -10.60 14.92
N LEU A 398 25.20 -11.90 14.98
CA LEU A 398 23.86 -12.44 15.17
C LEU A 398 23.59 -12.68 16.66
N GLU A 399 22.58 -12.00 17.19
CA GLU A 399 22.14 -12.10 18.58
C GLU A 399 20.76 -12.77 18.66
N ILE A 400 20.73 -14.03 19.07
CA ILE A 400 19.50 -14.79 19.27
C ILE A 400 19.08 -14.67 20.74
N ARG A 401 17.90 -14.09 20.99
CA ARG A 401 17.30 -13.88 22.32
C ARG A 401 16.08 -14.77 22.52
N ASP A 402 15.69 -14.99 23.77
CA ASP A 402 14.46 -15.72 24.08
C ASP A 402 13.25 -14.86 23.70
N LEU A 403 12.21 -15.49 23.13
CA LEU A 403 10.97 -14.80 22.77
C LEU A 403 10.33 -14.05 23.94
N LYS A 404 10.48 -14.51 25.18
CA LYS A 404 9.96 -13.84 26.39
C LYS A 404 10.60 -12.47 26.64
N GLU A 405 11.77 -12.21 26.06
CA GLU A 405 12.46 -10.91 26.13
C GLU A 405 11.88 -9.91 25.12
N PHE A 406 11.10 -10.36 24.13
CA PHE A 406 10.48 -9.47 23.16
C PHE A 406 9.49 -8.52 23.84
N ARG A 407 9.54 -7.25 23.45
CA ARG A 407 8.67 -6.18 23.93
C ARG A 407 8.17 -5.42 22.71
N GLY A 408 6.97 -5.73 22.26
CA GLY A 408 6.39 -5.14 21.07
C GLY A 408 5.26 -5.99 20.51
N GLN A 409 4.78 -5.59 19.34
CA GLN A 409 3.83 -6.35 18.54
C GLN A 409 4.58 -6.90 17.34
N ALA A 410 4.32 -8.17 17.01
CA ALA A 410 4.87 -8.80 15.83
C ALA A 410 3.85 -9.72 15.16
N GLY A 411 3.86 -9.70 13.83
CA GLY A 411 2.88 -10.40 13.00
C GLY A 411 1.62 -9.59 12.73
N ALA A 412 0.76 -10.18 11.91
CA ALA A 412 -0.53 -9.62 11.60
C ALA A 412 -1.45 -9.65 12.83
N MET A 413 -2.33 -8.67 12.91
CA MET A 413 -3.42 -8.66 13.89
C MET A 413 -4.44 -9.73 13.52
N ASP A 414 -4.79 -10.58 14.49
CA ASP A 414 -5.90 -11.52 14.34
C ASP A 414 -7.17 -10.73 13.99
N ARG A 415 -7.80 -11.08 12.85
CA ARG A 415 -9.07 -10.50 12.38
C ARG A 415 -10.27 -11.22 12.98
#